data_AF-R7J4H7-F1
#
_entry.id   AF-R7J4H7-F1
#
_cell.length_a   1.000
_cell.length_b   1.000
_cell.length_c   1.000
_cell.angle_alpha   90.00
_cell.angle_beta   90.00
_cell.angle_gamma   90.00
#
_symmetry.space_group_name_H-M   'P 1'
#
loop_
_entity.id
_entity.type
_entity.pdbx_description
1 polymer ?
#
loop_
_entity_poly.entity_id
_entity_poly.type
_entity_poly.pdbx_seq_one_letter_code
_entity_poly.pdbx_strand_id
1 'polypeptide(L)'
;MNKEELEKLTDTFIDKVPSLTKDSSPEEKQKVLDEINYILQVDPMNLKALEWKVLYYSAIEDYDNVLLAHKEFLKAAPDNTELDDLVEICKESIKTDNKSYTTKNASTQEPGLLDKLPPQFLLAVKIVILAAVIYFCFPSLIFSSNDNKMLNIRDYSNFQSVQVNPLSEYNYLTKKQIFDIRKNHVKNSIFSKEDYEPDTRVFGAIADSKPWWGTVTCGKLNYKGDYHERIEGASKVSAQMNNPDALVGLSLPFLPWDLGDNKEFCTADYSKFLPISIQYSKENNLIIAKYKLTKNFLKFRARVNSRNTRYPIQLSGLNALDFGYDYVYAYDTKNISMYDQNYNVTDDLKIFRDYIHLGGSCKYKDGCNNISPMQNDLMFTVTALPAEINLKLWKKKPMNKYVKADMYYRIQFTE
;
A
#
# COMPACT_ATOMS: atom_id res chain seq x y z
N MET A 1 9.21 21.07 13.08
CA MET A 1 9.80 22.00 14.06
C MET A 1 10.67 23.00 13.35
N ASN A 2 10.71 24.24 13.83
CA ASN A 2 11.68 25.22 13.35
C ASN A 2 13.06 24.97 14.02
N LYS A 3 14.11 25.67 13.55
CA LYS A 3 15.49 25.47 14.06
C LYS A 3 15.61 25.76 15.56
N GLU A 4 14.88 26.75 16.07
CA GLU A 4 14.88 27.15 17.48
C GLU A 4 14.25 26.07 18.39
N GLU A 5 13.21 25.39 17.91
CA GLU A 5 12.58 24.26 18.61
C GLU A 5 13.50 23.03 18.67
N LEU A 6 14.30 22.77 17.63
CA LEU A 6 15.27 21.68 17.62
C LEU A 6 16.44 21.95 18.57
N GLU A 7 16.92 23.18 18.62
CA GLU A 7 17.97 23.61 19.57
C GLU A 7 17.49 23.44 21.02
N LYS A 8 16.28 23.91 21.35
CA LYS A 8 15.68 23.73 22.68
C LYS A 8 15.55 22.27 23.09
N LEU A 9 15.15 21.39 22.16
CA LEU A 9 15.04 19.96 22.44
C LEU A 9 16.41 19.32 22.70
N THR A 10 17.41 19.69 21.89
CA THR A 10 18.79 19.21 22.02
C THR A 10 19.41 19.62 23.36
N ASP A 11 19.13 20.84 23.81
CA ASP A 11 19.64 21.34 25.10
C ASP A 11 19.09 20.54 26.29
N THR A 12 17.93 19.87 26.16
CA THR A 12 17.41 19.01 27.25
C THR A 12 18.23 17.74 27.50
N PHE A 13 19.11 17.35 26.56
CA PHE A 13 19.90 16.14 26.70
C PHE A 13 21.03 16.27 27.73
N ILE A 14 21.44 17.50 28.06
CA ILE A 14 22.47 17.75 29.07
C ILE A 14 22.12 17.17 30.44
N ASP A 15 20.83 17.13 30.78
CA ASP A 15 20.36 16.55 32.04
C ASP A 15 19.94 15.08 31.89
N LYS A 16 19.40 14.71 30.71
CA LYS A 16 18.85 13.38 30.46
C LYS A 16 19.92 12.32 30.22
N VAL A 17 20.87 12.58 29.33
CA VAL A 17 21.86 11.57 28.92
C VAL A 17 22.80 11.18 30.07
N PRO A 18 23.37 12.12 30.86
CA PRO A 18 24.21 11.76 32.00
C PRO A 18 23.48 11.04 33.13
N SER A 19 22.15 11.13 33.19
CA SER A 19 21.34 10.40 34.18
C SER A 19 21.13 8.92 33.83
N LEU A 20 21.43 8.53 32.58
CA LEU A 20 21.33 7.15 32.13
C LEU A 20 22.57 6.34 32.53
N THR A 21 22.34 5.07 32.85
CA THR A 21 23.37 4.06 33.07
C THR A 21 22.98 2.76 32.39
N LYS A 22 23.89 1.78 32.36
CA LYS A 22 23.55 0.43 31.89
C LYS A 22 22.39 -0.22 32.66
N ASP A 23 22.08 0.24 33.87
CA ASP A 23 21.03 -0.33 34.72
C ASP A 23 19.69 0.45 34.64
N SER A 24 19.63 1.58 33.91
CA SER A 24 18.39 2.32 33.66
C SER A 24 17.35 1.47 32.92
N SER A 25 16.05 1.79 33.09
CA SER A 25 14.99 0.97 32.53
C SER A 25 15.02 0.96 30.99
N PRO A 26 14.57 -0.13 30.33
CA PRO A 26 14.46 -0.16 28.87
C PRO A 26 13.59 0.97 28.32
N GLU A 27 12.52 1.34 29.03
CA GLU A 27 11.61 2.41 28.64
C GLU A 27 12.28 3.79 28.70
N GLU A 28 13.08 4.06 29.73
CA GLU A 28 13.82 5.32 29.88
C GLU A 28 14.88 5.47 28.79
N LYS A 29 15.63 4.39 28.52
CA LYS A 29 16.63 4.32 27.45
C LYS A 29 15.99 4.58 26.09
N GLN A 30 14.91 3.85 25.77
CA GLN A 30 14.24 3.98 24.49
C GLN A 30 13.67 5.38 24.28
N LYS A 31 13.08 5.99 25.32
CA LYS A 31 12.52 7.33 25.24
C LYS A 31 13.57 8.38 24.86
N VAL A 32 14.73 8.36 25.51
CA VAL A 32 15.81 9.31 25.22
C VAL A 32 16.37 9.08 23.81
N LEU A 33 16.53 7.82 23.40
CA LEU A 33 16.98 7.48 22.06
C LEU A 33 15.99 7.91 20.96
N ASP A 34 14.68 7.76 21.19
CA ASP A 34 13.64 8.20 20.27
C ASP A 34 13.65 9.72 20.09
N GLU A 35 13.86 10.48 21.16
CA GLU A 35 13.99 11.94 21.10
C GLU A 35 15.22 12.37 20.27
N ILE A 36 16.37 11.71 20.48
CA ILE A 36 17.59 11.96 19.69
C ILE A 36 17.36 11.62 18.21
N ASN A 37 16.77 10.45 17.92
CA ASN A 37 16.51 10.00 16.56
C ASN A 37 15.48 10.87 15.84
N TYR A 38 14.50 11.42 16.56
CA TYR A 38 13.55 12.36 16.00
C TYR A 38 14.24 13.63 15.47
N ILE A 39 15.22 14.19 16.21
CA ILE A 39 16.02 15.33 15.73
C ILE A 39 16.79 14.96 14.46
N LEU A 40 17.43 13.79 14.45
CA LEU A 40 18.21 13.31 13.31
C LEU A 40 17.34 12.94 12.10
N GLN A 41 16.06 12.63 12.29
CA GLN A 41 15.11 12.45 11.19
C GLN A 41 14.78 13.78 10.51
N VAL A 42 14.69 14.86 11.29
CA VAL A 42 14.39 16.22 10.79
C VAL A 42 15.64 16.89 10.21
N ASP A 43 16.79 16.72 10.86
CA ASP A 43 18.08 17.27 10.46
C ASP A 43 19.18 16.20 10.62
N PRO A 44 19.42 15.37 9.57
CA PRO A 44 20.36 14.24 9.63
C PRO A 44 21.82 14.60 9.88
N MET A 45 22.20 15.86 9.69
CA MET A 45 23.58 16.34 9.91
C MET A 45 23.68 17.26 11.13
N ASN A 46 22.69 17.22 12.02
CA ASN A 46 22.71 17.99 13.25
C ASN A 46 23.85 17.51 14.18
N LEU A 47 24.92 18.30 14.25
CA LEU A 47 26.15 17.91 14.92
C LEU A 47 25.94 17.59 16.41
N LYS A 48 25.17 18.43 17.12
CA LYS A 48 24.87 18.23 18.55
C LYS A 48 24.06 16.97 18.82
N ALA A 49 23.06 16.67 17.99
CA ALA A 49 22.26 15.45 18.15
C ALA A 49 23.08 14.18 17.86
N LEU A 50 23.97 14.24 16.87
CA LEU A 50 24.92 13.16 16.59
C LEU A 50 25.89 12.94 17.76
N GLU A 51 26.41 14.01 18.35
CA GLU A 51 27.26 13.96 19.55
C GLU A 51 26.51 13.32 20.74
N TRP A 52 25.29 13.79 21.05
CA TRP A 52 24.46 13.23 22.11
C TRP A 52 24.12 11.76 21.89
N LYS A 53 24.01 11.30 20.64
CA LYS A 53 23.84 9.88 20.31
C LYS A 53 25.06 9.05 20.69
N VAL A 54 26.27 9.56 20.48
CA VAL A 54 27.52 8.90 20.91
C VAL A 54 27.58 8.82 22.43
N LEU A 55 27.29 9.93 23.12
CA LEU A 55 27.29 10.00 24.59
C LEU A 55 26.21 9.12 25.21
N TYR A 56 25.03 9.03 24.60
CA TYR A 56 23.96 8.12 25.01
C TYR A 56 24.42 6.67 25.04
N TYR A 57 25.02 6.17 23.95
CA TYR A 57 25.50 4.79 23.90
C TYR A 57 26.65 4.55 24.88
N SER A 58 27.49 5.56 25.10
CA SER A 58 28.55 5.48 26.09
C SER A 58 28.00 5.39 27.52
N ALA A 59 26.97 6.16 27.86
CA ALA A 59 26.36 6.17 29.19
C ALA A 59 25.75 4.82 29.58
N ILE A 60 25.21 4.10 28.59
CA ILE A 60 24.62 2.75 28.79
C ILE A 60 25.62 1.60 28.57
N GLU A 61 26.91 1.91 28.39
CA GLU A 61 27.99 0.95 28.13
C GLU A 61 27.79 0.09 26.86
N ASP A 62 27.07 0.60 25.86
CA ASP A 62 26.87 -0.06 24.55
C ASP A 62 27.99 0.34 23.58
N TYR A 63 29.19 -0.17 23.85
CA TYR A 63 30.41 0.26 23.17
C TYR A 63 30.42 -0.02 21.66
N ASP A 64 29.70 -1.05 21.19
CA ASP A 64 29.58 -1.33 19.76
C ASP A 64 28.80 -0.22 19.05
N ASN A 65 27.69 0.24 19.64
CA ASN A 65 26.92 1.33 19.10
C ASN A 65 27.58 2.70 19.29
N VAL A 66 28.47 2.88 20.29
CA VAL A 66 29.36 4.06 20.36
C VAL A 66 30.21 4.17 19.08
N LEU A 67 30.81 3.07 18.62
CA LEU A 67 31.65 3.07 17.41
C LEU A 67 30.85 3.37 16.15
N LEU A 68 29.61 2.89 16.06
CA LEU A 68 28.72 3.16 14.92
C LEU A 68 28.24 4.61 14.91
N ALA A 69 27.77 5.12 16.05
CA ALA A 69 27.34 6.51 16.19
C ALA A 69 28.49 7.49 15.93
N HIS A 70 29.71 7.18 16.39
CA HIS A 70 30.89 8.02 16.12
C HIS A 70 31.22 8.09 14.63
N LYS A 71 31.09 6.98 13.89
CA LYS A 71 31.23 6.99 12.43
C LYS A 71 30.17 7.84 11.74
N GLU A 72 28.96 7.93 12.30
CA GLU A 72 27.92 8.83 11.79
C GLU A 72 28.26 10.30 12.09
N PHE A 73 28.75 10.60 13.30
CA PHE A 73 29.23 11.93 13.68
C PHE A 73 30.36 12.43 12.76
N LEU A 74 31.37 11.61 12.49
CA LEU A 74 32.47 11.97 11.59
C LEU A 74 32.05 12.19 10.13
N LYS A 75 30.88 11.70 9.68
CA LYS A 75 30.36 12.08 8.35
C LYS A 75 29.92 13.55 8.31
N ALA A 76 29.47 14.09 9.43
CA ALA A 76 29.08 15.49 9.56
C ALA A 76 30.26 16.41 9.92
N ALA A 77 31.25 15.90 10.66
CA ALA A 77 32.47 16.63 11.01
C ALA A 77 33.73 15.73 10.86
N PRO A 78 34.28 15.59 9.64
CA PRO A 78 35.36 14.63 9.36
C PRO A 78 36.68 14.88 10.10
N ASP A 79 36.97 16.13 10.45
CA ASP A 79 38.23 16.55 11.08
C ASP A 79 38.05 16.83 12.59
N ASN A 80 36.89 16.51 13.17
CA ASN A 80 36.62 16.72 14.60
C ASN A 80 37.17 15.53 15.41
N THR A 81 37.96 15.83 16.44
CA THR A 81 38.64 14.83 17.30
C THR A 81 38.10 14.82 18.74
N GLU A 82 36.99 15.51 19.01
CA GLU A 82 36.46 15.76 20.36
C GLU A 82 36.01 14.48 21.07
N LEU A 83 35.58 13.47 20.31
CA LEU A 83 35.09 12.18 20.82
C LEU A 83 36.09 11.04 20.64
N ASP A 84 37.29 11.30 20.12
CA ASP A 84 38.27 10.25 19.80
C ASP A 84 38.78 9.54 21.06
N ASP A 85 39.08 10.29 22.13
CA ASP A 85 39.53 9.73 23.42
C ASP A 85 38.47 8.79 24.02
N LEU A 86 37.19 9.20 23.96
CA LEU A 86 36.06 8.39 24.41
C LEU A 86 35.98 7.06 23.62
N VAL A 87 36.14 7.15 22.31
CA VAL A 87 36.12 6.00 21.40
C VAL A 87 37.31 5.08 21.62
N GLU A 88 38.49 5.62 21.94
CA GLU A 88 39.66 4.84 22.30
C GLU A 88 39.43 4.06 23.60
N ILE A 89 38.91 4.71 24.64
CA ILE A 89 38.52 4.06 25.91
C ILE A 89 37.51 2.94 25.66
N CYS A 90 36.51 3.16 24.80
CA CYS A 90 35.52 2.13 24.45
C CYS A 90 36.17 0.95 23.70
N LYS A 91 37.10 1.20 22.77
CA LYS A 91 37.84 0.15 22.06
C LYS A 91 38.70 -0.68 23.02
N GLU A 92 39.32 -0.05 24.01
CA GLU A 92 40.10 -0.76 25.04
C GLU A 92 39.21 -1.60 25.96
N SER A 93 38.02 -1.09 26.31
CA SER A 93 37.02 -1.81 27.10
C SER A 93 36.55 -3.07 26.36
N ILE A 94 36.19 -2.93 25.07
CA ILE A 94 35.85 -4.07 24.18
C ILE A 94 37.00 -5.08 24.11
N LYS A 95 38.26 -4.64 24.02
CA LYS A 95 39.42 -5.55 24.00
C LYS A 95 39.63 -6.26 25.33
N THR A 96 39.33 -5.62 26.45
CA THR A 96 39.50 -6.17 27.80
C THR A 96 38.41 -7.21 28.09
N ASP A 97 37.16 -6.94 27.70
CA ASP A 97 36.07 -7.91 27.74
C ASP A 97 36.41 -9.13 26.87
N ASN A 98 36.98 -8.93 25.68
CA ASN A 98 37.43 -10.04 24.83
C ASN A 98 38.68 -10.79 25.38
N LYS A 99 39.55 -10.13 26.15
CA LYS A 99 40.69 -10.76 26.84
C LYS A 99 40.29 -11.55 28.09
N SER A 100 39.21 -11.15 28.77
CA SER A 100 38.58 -11.90 29.86
C SER A 100 38.18 -13.33 29.41
N TYR A 101 37.83 -13.51 28.14
CA TYR A 101 37.52 -14.82 27.56
C TYR A 101 38.75 -15.66 27.14
N THR A 102 39.98 -15.11 27.15
CA THR A 102 41.19 -15.80 26.67
C THR A 102 42.27 -16.10 27.72
N THR A 103 42.04 -15.78 29.00
CA THR A 103 42.91 -16.24 30.10
C THR A 103 42.23 -17.31 30.96
N LYS A 104 42.41 -18.58 30.56
CA LYS A 104 42.24 -19.72 31.46
C LYS A 104 43.31 -19.66 32.55
N ASN A 105 42.99 -19.01 33.66
CA ASN A 105 43.50 -19.44 34.95
C ASN A 105 42.46 -20.35 35.58
N ALA A 106 42.92 -21.51 36.05
CA ALA A 106 42.11 -22.51 36.72
C ALA A 106 41.42 -21.90 37.94
N SER A 107 40.16 -21.53 37.76
CA SER A 107 39.18 -21.33 38.81
C SER A 107 38.07 -22.31 38.52
N THR A 108 37.74 -23.13 39.52
CA THR A 108 36.57 -24.00 39.53
C THR A 108 35.31 -23.14 39.57
N GLN A 109 34.98 -22.50 38.46
CA GLN A 109 33.63 -22.04 38.19
C GLN A 109 32.91 -23.20 37.50
N GLU A 110 31.79 -23.62 38.09
CA GLU A 110 30.88 -24.50 37.38
C GLU A 110 30.60 -23.93 35.99
N PRO A 111 30.65 -24.75 34.93
CA PRO A 111 30.34 -24.27 33.58
C PRO A 111 28.98 -23.57 33.61
N GLY A 112 28.92 -22.38 33.01
CA GLY A 112 27.67 -21.64 32.88
C GLY A 112 26.62 -22.55 32.25
N LEU A 113 25.34 -22.31 32.54
CA LEU A 113 24.24 -23.20 32.10
C LEU A 113 24.31 -23.57 30.61
N LEU A 114 24.84 -22.68 29.77
CA LEU A 114 25.03 -22.86 28.33
C LEU A 114 26.19 -23.80 27.95
N ASP A 115 27.27 -23.84 28.74
CA ASP A 115 28.43 -24.72 28.54
C ASP A 115 28.15 -26.17 28.99
N LYS A 116 27.11 -26.36 29.80
CA LYS A 116 26.59 -27.68 30.19
C LYS A 116 25.63 -28.26 29.14
N LEU A 117 25.23 -27.48 28.13
CA LEU A 117 24.30 -27.95 27.09
C LEU A 117 25.05 -28.68 25.97
N PRO A 118 24.49 -29.77 25.42
CA PRO A 118 25.09 -30.48 24.30
C PRO A 118 25.32 -29.52 23.10
N PRO A 119 26.43 -29.64 22.35
CA PRO A 119 26.68 -28.83 21.15
C PRO A 119 25.54 -28.86 20.13
N GLN A 120 24.82 -29.98 20.05
CA GLN A 120 23.62 -30.15 19.22
C GLN A 120 22.48 -29.21 19.65
N PHE A 121 22.32 -28.98 20.95
CA PHE A 121 21.31 -28.07 21.49
C PHE A 121 21.66 -26.61 21.15
N LEU A 122 22.93 -26.21 21.30
CA LEU A 122 23.39 -24.86 20.91
C LEU A 122 23.23 -24.60 19.40
N LEU A 123 23.51 -25.61 18.57
CA LEU A 123 23.26 -25.54 17.13
C LEU A 123 21.75 -25.36 16.84
N ALA A 124 20.89 -26.15 17.50
CA ALA A 124 19.45 -26.03 17.34
C ALA A 124 18.94 -24.63 17.73
N VAL A 125 19.42 -24.08 18.86
CA VAL A 125 19.07 -22.72 19.29
C VAL A 125 19.51 -21.67 18.26
N LYS A 126 20.72 -21.79 17.70
CA LYS A 126 21.20 -20.89 16.63
C LYS A 126 20.34 -20.97 15.37
N ILE A 127 19.91 -22.17 14.98
CA ILE A 127 19.00 -22.37 13.83
C ILE A 127 17.64 -21.72 14.11
N VAL A 128 17.10 -21.87 15.33
CA VAL A 128 15.82 -21.24 15.72
C VAL A 128 15.93 -19.72 15.72
N ILE A 129 17.01 -19.16 16.26
CA ILE A 129 17.26 -17.70 16.24
C ILE A 129 17.38 -17.22 14.79
N LEU A 130 18.15 -17.90 13.95
CA LEU A 130 18.28 -17.55 12.54
C LEU A 130 16.94 -17.62 11.81
N ALA A 131 16.14 -18.67 12.05
CA ALA A 131 14.81 -18.81 11.48
C ALA A 131 13.89 -17.67 11.93
N ALA A 132 13.95 -17.26 13.21
CA ALA A 132 13.22 -16.11 13.73
C ALA A 132 13.67 -14.81 13.06
N VAL A 133 14.97 -14.57 12.92
CA VAL A 133 15.52 -13.39 12.22
C VAL A 133 15.06 -13.36 10.76
N ILE A 134 15.12 -14.49 10.04
CA ILE A 134 14.63 -14.56 8.66
C ILE A 134 13.12 -14.28 8.61
N TYR A 135 12.35 -14.84 9.55
CA TYR A 135 10.90 -14.64 9.60
C TYR A 135 10.49 -13.19 9.88
N PHE A 136 11.16 -12.52 10.82
CA PHE A 136 10.80 -11.15 11.22
C PHE A 136 11.45 -10.08 10.33
N CYS A 137 12.71 -10.24 9.95
CA CYS A 137 13.46 -9.23 9.19
C CYS A 137 13.39 -9.45 7.67
N PHE A 138 13.20 -10.69 7.22
CA PHE A 138 13.19 -11.03 5.79
C PHE A 138 11.99 -11.91 5.39
N PRO A 139 10.75 -11.55 5.78
CA PRO A 139 9.56 -12.36 5.49
C PRO A 139 9.36 -12.60 3.99
N SER A 140 9.84 -11.69 3.14
CA SER A 140 9.80 -11.87 1.68
C SER A 140 10.51 -13.14 1.23
N LEU A 141 11.66 -13.53 1.81
CA LEU A 141 12.41 -14.74 1.42
C LEU A 141 11.59 -16.03 1.58
N ILE A 142 10.69 -16.05 2.57
CA ILE A 142 9.84 -17.20 2.87
C ILE A 142 8.56 -17.15 2.03
N PHE A 143 7.89 -16.00 1.96
CA PHE A 143 6.51 -15.93 1.49
C PHE A 143 6.34 -15.49 0.01
N SER A 144 7.35 -14.83 -0.59
CA SER A 144 7.25 -14.26 -1.95
C SER A 144 7.40 -15.25 -3.10
N SER A 145 7.67 -16.54 -2.84
CA SER A 145 7.80 -17.56 -3.90
C SER A 145 6.56 -17.63 -4.78
N ASN A 146 5.36 -17.49 -4.20
CA ASN A 146 4.11 -17.47 -4.94
C ASN A 146 3.99 -16.24 -5.84
N ASP A 147 4.42 -15.08 -5.38
CA ASP A 147 4.39 -13.82 -6.13
C ASP A 147 5.20 -13.96 -7.42
N ASN A 148 6.42 -14.49 -7.31
CA ASN A 148 7.29 -14.77 -8.46
C ASN A 148 6.68 -15.80 -9.41
N LYS A 149 6.05 -16.87 -8.89
CA LYS A 149 5.31 -17.83 -9.72
C LYS A 149 4.24 -17.09 -10.53
N MET A 150 3.44 -16.23 -9.89
CA MET A 150 2.36 -15.51 -10.56
C MET A 150 2.90 -14.55 -11.63
N LEU A 151 4.00 -13.83 -11.38
CA LEU A 151 4.61 -12.91 -12.35
C LEU A 151 5.14 -13.61 -13.61
N ASN A 152 5.56 -14.86 -13.48
CA ASN A 152 6.11 -15.64 -14.59
C ASN A 152 5.05 -16.28 -15.47
N ILE A 153 3.78 -16.32 -15.04
CA ILE A 153 2.69 -16.81 -15.90
C ILE A 153 2.39 -15.75 -16.96
N ARG A 154 2.74 -16.04 -18.21
CA ARG A 154 2.52 -15.16 -19.38
C ARG A 154 1.72 -15.82 -20.50
N ASP A 155 1.56 -17.14 -20.45
CA ASP A 155 0.66 -17.88 -21.32
C ASP A 155 -0.67 -18.12 -20.60
N TYR A 156 -1.76 -17.67 -21.21
CA TYR A 156 -3.12 -17.77 -20.69
C TYR A 156 -4.00 -18.70 -21.54
N SER A 157 -3.40 -19.48 -22.45
CA SER A 157 -4.12 -20.38 -23.38
C SER A 157 -5.05 -21.36 -22.66
N ASN A 158 -4.65 -21.86 -21.49
CA ASN A 158 -5.42 -22.80 -20.67
C ASN A 158 -6.34 -22.12 -19.64
N PHE A 159 -6.44 -20.79 -19.63
CA PHE A 159 -7.29 -20.09 -18.68
C PHE A 159 -8.74 -20.11 -19.16
N GLN A 160 -9.67 -20.25 -18.22
CA GLN A 160 -11.09 -20.11 -18.52
C GLN A 160 -11.38 -18.68 -18.96
N SER A 161 -11.95 -18.50 -20.15
CA SER A 161 -12.51 -17.22 -20.56
C SER A 161 -13.80 -16.96 -19.81
N VAL A 162 -13.95 -15.75 -19.29
CA VAL A 162 -15.14 -15.32 -18.57
C VAL A 162 -15.85 -14.23 -19.37
N GLN A 163 -17.18 -14.31 -19.42
CA GLN A 163 -17.99 -13.37 -20.18
C GLN A 163 -17.89 -11.97 -19.57
N VAL A 164 -17.52 -10.99 -20.39
CA VAL A 164 -17.69 -9.58 -20.05
C VAL A 164 -19.10 -9.16 -20.43
N ASN A 165 -19.91 -8.86 -19.43
CA ASN A 165 -21.26 -8.36 -19.59
C ASN A 165 -21.25 -6.86 -19.96
N PRO A 166 -22.10 -6.44 -20.92
CA PRO A 166 -22.20 -5.05 -21.32
C PRO A 166 -22.73 -4.17 -20.18
N LEU A 167 -22.59 -2.86 -20.35
CA LEU A 167 -23.17 -1.87 -19.45
C LEU A 167 -24.70 -1.93 -19.47
N SER A 168 -25.34 -1.45 -18.42
CA SER A 168 -26.80 -1.44 -18.31
C SER A 168 -27.35 -0.11 -17.79
N GLU A 169 -28.55 0.21 -18.25
CA GLU A 169 -29.34 1.33 -17.76
C GLU A 169 -29.89 0.99 -16.38
N TYR A 170 -29.48 1.76 -15.38
CA TYR A 170 -29.97 1.62 -13.99
C TYR A 170 -30.87 2.78 -13.56
N ASN A 171 -30.97 3.82 -14.38
CA ASN A 171 -31.75 5.01 -14.08
C ASN A 171 -33.18 4.62 -13.68
N TYR A 172 -33.61 5.11 -12.52
CA TYR A 172 -34.96 4.94 -11.97
C TYR A 172 -35.37 3.49 -11.63
N LEU A 173 -34.45 2.53 -11.70
CA LEU A 173 -34.69 1.20 -11.17
C LEU A 173 -34.73 1.23 -9.63
N THR A 174 -35.50 0.30 -9.07
CA THR A 174 -35.48 0.02 -7.63
C THR A 174 -34.22 -0.78 -7.25
N LYS A 175 -33.77 -0.65 -6.01
CA LYS A 175 -32.73 -1.47 -5.39
C LYS A 175 -33.00 -2.95 -5.59
N LYS A 176 -34.26 -3.38 -5.45
CA LYS A 176 -34.63 -4.77 -5.71
C LYS A 176 -34.30 -5.18 -7.14
N GLN A 177 -34.67 -4.39 -8.15
CA GLN A 177 -34.35 -4.67 -9.55
C GLN A 177 -32.84 -4.68 -9.79
N ILE A 178 -32.10 -3.76 -9.17
CA ILE A 178 -30.62 -3.75 -9.24
C ILE A 178 -30.02 -5.01 -8.61
N PHE A 179 -30.55 -5.45 -7.48
CA PHE A 179 -30.11 -6.69 -6.82
C PHE A 179 -30.45 -7.92 -7.68
N ASP A 180 -31.62 -7.95 -8.31
CA ASP A 180 -32.01 -9.04 -9.21
C ASP A 180 -31.07 -9.11 -10.44
N ILE A 181 -30.72 -7.95 -11.02
CA ILE A 181 -29.71 -7.86 -12.10
C ILE A 181 -28.35 -8.39 -11.61
N ARG A 182 -27.88 -7.91 -10.45
CA ARG A 182 -26.61 -8.34 -9.85
C ARG A 182 -26.58 -9.84 -9.60
N LYS A 183 -27.61 -10.39 -8.96
CA LYS A 183 -27.76 -11.84 -8.69
C LYS A 183 -27.70 -12.67 -9.97
N ASN A 184 -28.36 -12.21 -11.04
CA ASN A 184 -28.30 -12.88 -12.33
C ASN A 184 -26.88 -12.89 -12.91
N HIS A 185 -26.12 -11.80 -12.78
CA HIS A 185 -24.72 -11.77 -13.22
C HIS A 185 -23.82 -12.66 -12.35
N VAL A 186 -24.00 -12.67 -11.03
CA VAL A 186 -23.21 -13.53 -10.11
C VAL A 186 -23.46 -15.01 -10.37
N LYS A 187 -24.69 -15.41 -10.69
CA LYS A 187 -25.03 -16.80 -11.03
C LYS A 187 -24.17 -17.37 -12.16
N ASN A 188 -23.74 -16.52 -13.10
CA ASN A 188 -22.95 -16.90 -14.28
C ASN A 188 -21.46 -16.60 -14.14
N SER A 189 -20.99 -16.32 -12.91
CA SER A 189 -19.61 -15.92 -12.61
C SER A 189 -18.80 -17.03 -11.93
N ILE A 190 -17.49 -16.83 -11.77
CA ILE A 190 -16.64 -17.75 -10.98
C ILE A 190 -16.96 -17.71 -9.48
N PHE A 191 -17.74 -16.71 -9.05
CA PHE A 191 -18.18 -16.52 -7.66
C PHE A 191 -19.62 -16.97 -7.41
N SER A 192 -20.22 -17.70 -8.36
CA SER A 192 -21.59 -18.21 -8.26
C SER A 192 -21.81 -19.04 -6.99
N LYS A 193 -22.89 -18.72 -6.27
CA LYS A 193 -23.40 -19.44 -5.09
C LYS A 193 -24.93 -19.38 -5.11
N GLU A 194 -25.59 -20.45 -4.65
CA GLU A 194 -27.06 -20.55 -4.67
C GLU A 194 -27.73 -19.50 -3.77
N ASP A 195 -27.09 -19.15 -2.66
CA ASP A 195 -27.59 -18.25 -1.62
C ASP A 195 -26.94 -16.86 -1.68
N TYR A 196 -26.34 -16.49 -2.82
CA TYR A 196 -25.72 -15.18 -2.97
C TYR A 196 -26.74 -14.05 -2.79
N GLU A 197 -26.44 -13.16 -1.84
CA GLU A 197 -27.09 -11.86 -1.70
C GLU A 197 -26.05 -10.74 -1.76
N PRO A 198 -26.33 -9.61 -2.44
CA PRO A 198 -25.41 -8.47 -2.49
C PRO A 198 -25.07 -7.94 -1.10
N ASP A 199 -23.78 -7.70 -0.83
CA ASP A 199 -23.32 -7.22 0.48
C ASP A 199 -23.93 -5.86 0.83
N THR A 200 -24.66 -5.81 1.95
CA THR A 200 -25.33 -4.60 2.43
C THR A 200 -24.37 -3.46 2.80
N ARG A 201 -23.11 -3.75 3.14
CA ARG A 201 -22.06 -2.74 3.39
C ARG A 201 -21.71 -1.97 2.10
N VAL A 202 -21.81 -2.65 0.96
CA VAL A 202 -21.42 -2.12 -0.35
C VAL A 202 -22.63 -1.55 -1.09
N PHE A 203 -23.75 -2.27 -1.09
CA PHE A 203 -24.92 -1.98 -1.92
C PHE A 203 -26.18 -1.59 -1.15
N GLY A 204 -26.14 -1.64 0.19
CA GLY A 204 -27.30 -1.40 1.03
C GLY A 204 -27.85 0.03 0.94
N ALA A 205 -27.02 1.01 0.59
CA ALA A 205 -27.39 2.42 0.50
C ALA A 205 -27.81 2.90 -0.91
N ILE A 206 -28.04 1.97 -1.86
CA ILE A 206 -28.68 2.31 -3.14
C ILE A 206 -30.05 2.94 -2.88
N ALA A 207 -30.34 4.07 -3.52
CA ALA A 207 -31.64 4.71 -3.44
C ALA A 207 -32.56 4.26 -4.58
N ASP A 208 -33.80 3.90 -4.24
CA ASP A 208 -34.83 3.50 -5.19
C ASP A 208 -35.22 4.64 -6.13
N SER A 209 -35.45 4.30 -7.40
CA SER A 209 -36.04 5.21 -8.39
C SER A 209 -35.26 6.53 -8.54
N LYS A 210 -33.95 6.49 -8.28
CA LYS A 210 -33.02 7.59 -8.52
C LYS A 210 -32.24 7.35 -9.81
N PRO A 211 -31.79 8.41 -10.49
CA PRO A 211 -30.85 8.24 -11.58
C PRO A 211 -29.50 7.75 -11.03
N TRP A 212 -28.64 7.34 -11.93
CA TRP A 212 -27.29 6.86 -11.68
C TRP A 212 -26.29 7.73 -12.41
N TRP A 213 -25.04 7.69 -11.96
CA TRP A 213 -23.97 8.31 -12.73
C TRP A 213 -23.85 7.69 -14.11
N GLY A 214 -24.13 8.47 -15.16
CA GLY A 214 -24.17 8.02 -16.55
C GLY A 214 -22.80 7.91 -17.21
N THR A 215 -22.68 7.05 -18.21
CA THR A 215 -21.43 6.75 -18.94
C THR A 215 -21.01 7.81 -19.94
N VAL A 216 -21.88 8.73 -20.31
CA VAL A 216 -21.48 9.92 -21.08
C VAL A 216 -20.63 10.81 -20.17
N THR A 217 -19.32 10.76 -20.39
CA THR A 217 -18.31 11.22 -19.41
C THR A 217 -18.09 12.73 -19.42
N CYS A 218 -18.50 13.42 -20.48
CA CYS A 218 -18.30 14.86 -20.65
C CYS A 218 -19.54 15.53 -21.22
N GLY A 219 -19.94 16.65 -20.64
CA GLY A 219 -20.98 17.52 -21.19
C GLY A 219 -20.37 18.54 -22.17
N LYS A 220 -21.18 19.06 -23.09
CA LYS A 220 -20.82 20.29 -23.82
C LYS A 220 -20.72 21.43 -22.79
N LEU A 221 -19.72 22.30 -22.88
CA LEU A 221 -19.72 23.54 -22.09
C LEU A 221 -20.93 24.40 -22.45
N ASN A 222 -21.87 24.57 -21.54
CA ASN A 222 -22.91 25.59 -21.65
C ASN A 222 -22.61 26.74 -20.68
N TYR A 223 -21.96 27.79 -21.18
CA TYR A 223 -21.66 29.01 -20.43
C TYR A 223 -22.91 29.83 -20.04
N LYS A 224 -24.12 29.41 -20.42
CA LYS A 224 -25.39 30.07 -20.09
C LYS A 224 -26.12 29.48 -18.87
N GLY A 225 -25.51 28.53 -18.15
CA GLY A 225 -25.96 28.17 -16.80
C GLY A 225 -26.95 27.01 -16.67
N ASP A 226 -27.19 26.21 -17.71
CA ASP A 226 -27.90 24.94 -17.51
C ASP A 226 -26.95 23.84 -17.05
N TYR A 227 -27.26 23.33 -15.87
CA TYR A 227 -26.59 22.22 -15.19
C TYR A 227 -26.68 20.96 -16.06
N HIS A 228 -25.56 20.48 -16.59
CA HIS A 228 -25.54 19.18 -17.26
C HIS A 228 -25.63 18.08 -16.19
N GLU A 229 -26.83 17.55 -16.00
CA GLU A 229 -27.09 16.36 -15.20
C GLU A 229 -26.28 15.18 -15.77
N ARG A 230 -25.41 14.59 -14.96
CA ARG A 230 -24.46 13.55 -15.42
C ARG A 230 -25.06 12.15 -15.35
N ILE A 231 -26.25 12.00 -15.92
CA ILE A 231 -27.07 10.78 -15.83
C ILE A 231 -27.29 10.12 -17.20
N GLU A 232 -26.72 10.70 -18.26
CA GLU A 232 -26.89 10.23 -19.64
C GLU A 232 -26.14 8.91 -19.92
N GLY A 233 -26.84 8.01 -20.62
CA GLY A 233 -26.37 6.67 -20.96
C GLY A 233 -26.35 5.72 -19.77
N ALA A 234 -25.86 4.51 -20.02
CA ALA A 234 -25.82 3.44 -19.03
C ALA A 234 -25.09 3.86 -17.75
N SER A 235 -25.39 3.22 -16.63
CA SER A 235 -24.70 3.51 -15.36
C SER A 235 -23.23 3.16 -15.46
N LYS A 236 -22.32 4.05 -15.06
CA LYS A 236 -20.88 3.75 -14.99
C LYS A 236 -20.58 2.58 -14.05
N VAL A 237 -21.34 2.49 -12.97
CA VAL A 237 -21.15 1.44 -11.96
C VAL A 237 -21.57 0.06 -12.51
N SER A 238 -22.39 0.01 -13.56
CA SER A 238 -22.76 -1.25 -14.24
C SER A 238 -21.56 -1.99 -14.83
N ALA A 239 -20.47 -1.29 -15.17
CA ALA A 239 -19.22 -1.92 -15.61
C ALA A 239 -18.69 -2.93 -14.59
N GLN A 240 -18.86 -2.64 -13.29
CA GLN A 240 -18.45 -3.52 -12.19
C GLN A 240 -19.60 -4.41 -11.73
N MET A 241 -20.80 -3.86 -11.54
CA MET A 241 -21.97 -4.60 -11.04
C MET A 241 -22.38 -5.77 -11.95
N ASN A 242 -22.30 -5.57 -13.27
CA ASN A 242 -22.61 -6.61 -14.24
C ASN A 242 -21.46 -7.62 -14.41
N ASN A 243 -20.25 -7.29 -13.93
CA ASN A 243 -19.04 -8.10 -14.11
C ASN A 243 -18.44 -8.48 -12.76
N PRO A 244 -19.05 -9.41 -12.00
CA PRO A 244 -18.50 -9.92 -10.73
C PRO A 244 -17.05 -10.37 -10.83
N ASP A 245 -16.65 -10.95 -11.96
CA ASP A 245 -15.30 -11.46 -12.19
C ASP A 245 -14.27 -10.35 -12.40
N ALA A 246 -14.71 -9.12 -12.67
CA ALA A 246 -13.89 -7.92 -12.54
C ALA A 246 -13.76 -7.56 -11.05
N LEU A 247 -13.12 -8.45 -10.29
CA LEU A 247 -13.04 -8.42 -8.82
C LEU A 247 -12.48 -7.08 -8.32
N VAL A 248 -11.45 -6.55 -8.99
CA VAL A 248 -10.98 -5.18 -8.82
C VAL A 248 -11.27 -4.40 -10.10
N GLY A 249 -12.26 -3.52 -10.03
CA GLY A 249 -12.64 -2.66 -11.15
C GLY A 249 -11.82 -1.38 -11.23
N LEU A 250 -12.10 -0.57 -12.23
CA LEU A 250 -11.52 0.75 -12.41
C LEU A 250 -12.60 1.82 -12.28
N SER A 251 -12.27 2.94 -11.63
CA SER A 251 -13.15 4.10 -11.55
C SER A 251 -12.40 5.39 -11.85
N LEU A 252 -13.17 6.41 -12.21
CA LEU A 252 -12.68 7.74 -12.56
C LEU A 252 -12.87 8.69 -11.38
N PRO A 253 -11.82 8.96 -10.58
CA PRO A 253 -11.93 9.80 -9.39
C PRO A 253 -12.24 11.26 -9.75
N PHE A 254 -11.78 11.73 -10.92
CA PHE A 254 -12.09 13.07 -11.44
C PHE A 254 -12.58 12.95 -12.87
N LEU A 255 -13.55 13.76 -13.31
CA LEU A 255 -13.94 13.81 -14.72
C LEU A 255 -13.35 15.03 -15.43
N PRO A 256 -12.99 14.90 -16.72
CA PRO A 256 -12.79 16.06 -17.57
C PRO A 256 -14.07 16.91 -17.55
N TRP A 257 -13.93 18.19 -17.28
CA TRP A 257 -15.06 19.13 -17.21
C TRP A 257 -15.52 19.60 -18.59
N ASP A 258 -14.66 19.46 -19.61
CA ASP A 258 -14.89 19.99 -20.95
C ASP A 258 -14.74 18.91 -22.02
N LEU A 259 -15.82 18.70 -22.80
CA LEU A 259 -15.83 17.86 -24.00
C LEU A 259 -14.92 18.41 -25.11
N GLY A 260 -14.65 19.72 -25.16
CA GLY A 260 -13.80 20.38 -26.15
C GLY A 260 -12.40 19.78 -26.20
N ASP A 261 -11.60 20.06 -25.18
CA ASP A 261 -10.20 19.59 -25.10
C ASP A 261 -10.07 18.06 -24.96
N ASN A 262 -11.17 17.36 -24.59
CA ASN A 262 -11.13 15.94 -24.23
C ASN A 262 -12.03 15.06 -25.09
N LYS A 263 -12.49 15.55 -26.25
CA LYS A 263 -13.51 14.90 -27.08
C LYS A 263 -13.24 13.43 -27.37
N GLU A 264 -11.98 13.07 -27.65
CA GLU A 264 -11.59 11.68 -27.91
C GLU A 264 -11.84 10.81 -26.68
N PHE A 265 -11.31 11.17 -25.51
CA PHE A 265 -11.57 10.46 -24.26
C PHE A 265 -13.07 10.36 -23.97
N CYS A 266 -13.79 11.48 -24.12
CA CYS A 266 -15.20 11.56 -23.77
C CYS A 266 -16.12 10.65 -24.59
N THR A 267 -15.71 10.32 -25.82
CA THR A 267 -16.50 9.52 -26.76
C THR A 267 -15.94 8.11 -26.95
N ALA A 268 -14.74 7.83 -26.46
CA ALA A 268 -14.09 6.56 -26.68
C ALA A 268 -14.63 5.46 -25.76
N ASP A 269 -14.78 4.25 -26.30
CA ASP A 269 -15.26 3.09 -25.55
C ASP A 269 -14.38 2.74 -24.35
N TYR A 270 -13.08 2.98 -24.45
CA TYR A 270 -12.15 2.70 -23.35
C TYR A 270 -12.41 3.57 -22.11
N SER A 271 -13.05 4.74 -22.25
CA SER A 271 -13.38 5.64 -21.12
C SER A 271 -14.48 5.09 -20.21
N LYS A 272 -15.20 4.06 -20.67
CA LYS A 272 -16.21 3.33 -19.88
C LYS A 272 -15.58 2.40 -18.85
N PHE A 273 -14.27 2.12 -18.98
CA PHE A 273 -13.53 1.19 -18.11
C PHE A 273 -14.22 -0.15 -17.93
N LEU A 274 -14.80 -0.65 -19.02
CA LEU A 274 -15.24 -2.03 -19.14
C LEU A 274 -14.02 -2.87 -19.58
N PRO A 275 -13.71 -4.01 -18.92
CA PRO A 275 -12.68 -4.92 -19.40
C PRO A 275 -12.98 -5.37 -20.82
N ILE A 276 -11.96 -5.54 -21.66
CA ILE A 276 -12.13 -6.16 -22.99
C ILE A 276 -12.08 -7.69 -22.92
N SER A 277 -11.48 -8.25 -21.87
CA SER A 277 -11.47 -9.68 -21.59
C SER A 277 -11.18 -9.93 -20.12
N ILE A 278 -11.78 -10.99 -19.58
CA ILE A 278 -11.46 -11.54 -18.26
C ILE A 278 -11.11 -13.01 -18.43
N GLN A 279 -10.01 -13.44 -17.84
CA GLN A 279 -9.56 -14.83 -17.85
C GLN A 279 -9.28 -15.29 -16.42
N TYR A 280 -9.55 -16.56 -16.13
CA TYR A 280 -9.41 -17.13 -14.80
C TYR A 280 -8.65 -18.45 -14.80
N SER A 281 -7.71 -18.58 -13.86
CA SER A 281 -7.02 -19.83 -13.54
C SER A 281 -7.41 -20.29 -12.14
N LYS A 282 -8.18 -21.38 -12.07
CA LYS A 282 -8.55 -22.02 -10.81
C LYS A 282 -7.36 -22.61 -10.06
N GLU A 283 -6.38 -23.17 -10.77
CA GLU A 283 -5.17 -23.74 -10.17
C GLU A 283 -4.37 -22.69 -9.39
N ASN A 284 -4.28 -21.48 -9.96
CA ASN A 284 -3.45 -20.41 -9.41
C ASN A 284 -4.24 -19.39 -8.58
N ASN A 285 -5.58 -19.52 -8.51
CA ASN A 285 -6.48 -18.47 -8.01
C ASN A 285 -6.09 -17.11 -8.59
N LEU A 286 -6.03 -17.02 -9.92
CA LEU A 286 -5.56 -15.84 -10.64
C LEU A 286 -6.61 -15.39 -11.64
N ILE A 287 -7.03 -14.14 -11.53
CA ILE A 287 -7.86 -13.48 -12.53
C ILE A 287 -7.00 -12.47 -13.29
N ILE A 288 -7.13 -12.47 -14.62
CA ILE A 288 -6.52 -11.48 -15.50
C ILE A 288 -7.64 -10.65 -16.11
N ALA A 289 -7.66 -9.35 -15.86
CA ALA A 289 -8.56 -8.40 -16.51
C ALA A 289 -7.76 -7.48 -17.43
N LYS A 290 -8.13 -7.50 -18.70
CA LYS A 290 -7.50 -6.67 -19.73
C LYS A 290 -8.38 -5.47 -20.04
N TYR A 291 -7.77 -4.30 -20.13
CA TYR A 291 -8.41 -3.04 -20.48
C TYR A 291 -7.67 -2.43 -21.67
N LYS A 292 -8.44 -1.76 -22.53
CA LYS A 292 -7.88 -0.96 -23.62
C LYS A 292 -7.60 0.46 -23.12
N LEU A 293 -6.51 1.08 -23.56
CA LEU A 293 -6.21 2.50 -23.41
C LEU A 293 -5.50 2.98 -24.68
N THR A 294 -5.67 4.23 -25.09
CA THR A 294 -4.99 4.76 -26.27
C THR A 294 -3.73 5.54 -25.92
N LYS A 295 -2.82 5.72 -26.89
CA LYS A 295 -1.71 6.69 -26.75
C LYS A 295 -2.21 8.11 -26.44
N ASN A 296 -3.42 8.46 -26.84
CA ASN A 296 -4.03 9.75 -26.53
C ASN A 296 -4.40 9.87 -25.05
N PHE A 297 -4.91 8.79 -24.44
CA PHE A 297 -5.15 8.74 -23.00
C PHE A 297 -3.88 9.07 -22.19
N LEU A 298 -2.71 8.58 -22.61
CA LEU A 298 -1.43 8.90 -21.94
C LEU A 298 -1.04 10.38 -21.98
N LYS A 299 -1.59 11.14 -22.95
CA LYS A 299 -1.40 12.60 -23.06
C LYS A 299 -2.42 13.37 -22.25
N PHE A 300 -3.51 12.73 -21.82
CA PHE A 300 -4.55 13.38 -21.05
C PHE A 300 -4.03 13.82 -19.67
N ARG A 301 -4.44 15.02 -19.25
CA ARG A 301 -3.99 15.67 -18.02
C ARG A 301 -5.20 16.15 -17.23
N ALA A 302 -5.13 16.03 -15.91
CA ALA A 302 -6.10 16.60 -14.99
C ALA A 302 -5.42 17.58 -14.03
N ARG A 303 -6.13 18.67 -13.71
CA ARG A 303 -5.76 19.56 -12.63
C ARG A 303 -6.42 19.07 -11.34
N VAL A 304 -5.63 18.50 -10.45
CA VAL A 304 -6.09 17.98 -9.16
C VAL A 304 -5.34 18.71 -8.05
N ASN A 305 -6.05 19.33 -7.10
CA ASN A 305 -5.47 20.11 -6.00
C ASN A 305 -4.41 21.12 -6.50
N SER A 306 -4.76 21.87 -7.56
CA SER A 306 -3.89 22.83 -8.23
C SER A 306 -2.63 22.27 -8.90
N ARG A 307 -2.43 20.95 -8.92
CA ARG A 307 -1.32 20.29 -9.63
C ARG A 307 -1.80 19.71 -10.95
N ASN A 308 -1.02 19.89 -12.01
CA ASN A 308 -1.26 19.23 -13.28
C ASN A 308 -0.65 17.84 -13.24
N THR A 309 -1.47 16.79 -13.37
CA THR A 309 -1.02 15.41 -13.33
C THR A 309 -1.52 14.63 -14.54
N ARG A 310 -0.89 13.49 -14.84
CA ARG A 310 -1.51 12.49 -15.73
C ARG A 310 -2.86 12.10 -15.16
N TYR A 311 -3.78 11.74 -16.03
CA TYR A 311 -5.13 11.47 -15.58
C TYR A 311 -5.17 10.25 -14.64
N PRO A 312 -5.62 10.41 -13.39
CA PRO A 312 -5.60 9.34 -12.41
C PRO A 312 -6.79 8.40 -12.59
N ILE A 313 -6.54 7.13 -12.35
CA ILE A 313 -7.48 6.02 -12.30
C ILE A 313 -7.47 5.50 -10.86
N GLN A 314 -8.63 5.11 -10.33
CA GLN A 314 -8.72 4.47 -9.01
C GLN A 314 -9.01 2.98 -9.16
N LEU A 315 -8.29 2.15 -8.41
CA LEU A 315 -8.67 0.76 -8.17
C LEU A 315 -9.93 0.75 -7.31
N SER A 316 -10.99 0.11 -7.80
CA SER A 316 -12.28 0.01 -7.12
C SER A 316 -12.48 -1.42 -6.65
N GLY A 317 -12.67 -1.59 -5.34
CA GLY A 317 -12.91 -2.88 -4.70
C GLY A 317 -14.38 -3.25 -4.55
N LEU A 318 -15.27 -2.63 -5.33
CA LEU A 318 -16.72 -2.83 -5.21
C LEU A 318 -17.12 -4.33 -5.23
N ASN A 319 -16.61 -5.09 -6.21
CA ASN A 319 -16.82 -6.53 -6.29
C ASN A 319 -15.98 -7.30 -5.27
N ALA A 320 -14.76 -6.84 -4.96
CA ALA A 320 -13.90 -7.47 -3.96
C ALA A 320 -14.59 -7.50 -2.58
N LEU A 321 -15.12 -6.37 -2.12
CA LEU A 321 -15.85 -6.25 -0.86
C LEU A 321 -17.12 -7.12 -0.83
N ASP A 322 -17.87 -7.15 -1.95
CA ASP A 322 -19.07 -7.99 -2.08
C ASP A 322 -18.76 -9.49 -1.89
N PHE A 323 -17.58 -9.94 -2.30
CA PHE A 323 -17.12 -11.32 -2.09
C PHE A 323 -16.23 -11.51 -0.86
N GLY A 324 -16.13 -10.48 -0.03
CA GLY A 324 -15.43 -10.46 1.25
C GLY A 324 -13.91 -10.29 1.18
N TYR A 325 -13.35 -9.88 0.03
CA TYR A 325 -11.94 -9.56 -0.14
C TYR A 325 -11.66 -8.10 0.26
N ASP A 326 -11.54 -7.86 1.56
CA ASP A 326 -11.42 -6.50 2.11
C ASP A 326 -10.03 -5.89 1.91
N TYR A 327 -8.98 -6.71 1.78
CA TYR A 327 -7.59 -6.28 1.81
C TYR A 327 -6.89 -6.44 0.47
N VAL A 328 -6.06 -5.46 0.10
CA VAL A 328 -5.33 -5.42 -1.18
C VAL A 328 -3.89 -4.94 -1.02
N TYR A 329 -2.99 -5.50 -1.83
CA TYR A 329 -1.62 -5.04 -1.98
C TYR A 329 -1.15 -5.21 -3.43
N ALA A 330 -0.52 -4.19 -4.00
CA ALA A 330 0.08 -4.23 -5.32
C ALA A 330 1.55 -4.62 -5.18
N TYR A 331 1.86 -5.88 -5.46
CA TYR A 331 3.19 -6.43 -5.22
C TYR A 331 4.16 -6.24 -6.38
N ASP A 332 3.64 -5.90 -7.56
CA ASP A 332 4.41 -5.53 -8.73
C ASP A 332 3.59 -4.63 -9.66
N THR A 333 4.23 -3.65 -10.28
CA THR A 333 3.60 -2.78 -11.27
C THR A 333 4.57 -2.46 -12.40
N LYS A 334 4.03 -2.29 -13.61
CA LYS A 334 4.79 -1.92 -14.81
C LYS A 334 4.14 -0.72 -15.48
N ASN A 335 4.91 0.34 -15.70
CA ASN A 335 4.44 1.57 -16.35
C ASN A 335 3.26 2.24 -15.62
N ILE A 336 3.30 2.19 -14.28
CA ILE A 336 2.32 2.77 -13.38
C ILE A 336 3.04 3.75 -12.45
N SER A 337 2.39 4.85 -12.11
CA SER A 337 2.84 5.78 -11.08
C SER A 337 1.70 6.04 -10.11
N MET A 338 1.93 5.78 -8.82
CA MET A 338 0.93 5.98 -7.77
C MET A 338 0.64 7.47 -7.58
N TYR A 339 -0.60 7.80 -7.22
CA TYR A 339 -1.01 9.19 -7.00
C TYR A 339 -0.43 9.71 -5.68
N ASP A 340 -0.65 8.97 -4.58
CA ASP A 340 0.05 9.20 -3.31
C ASP A 340 1.45 8.55 -3.38
N GLN A 341 2.49 9.31 -3.05
CA GLN A 341 3.88 8.84 -3.12
C GLN A 341 4.35 8.11 -1.85
N ASN A 342 3.70 8.34 -0.72
CA ASN A 342 4.21 7.91 0.59
C ASN A 342 3.25 6.95 1.31
N TYR A 343 2.01 6.83 0.84
CA TYR A 343 1.02 5.94 1.43
C TYR A 343 0.08 5.38 0.37
N ASN A 344 0.56 4.44 -0.44
CA ASN A 344 -0.22 3.83 -1.51
C ASN A 344 -0.20 2.29 -1.46
N VAL A 345 -0.98 1.67 -2.36
CA VAL A 345 -1.16 0.21 -2.46
C VAL A 345 0.10 -0.58 -2.79
N THR A 346 1.20 0.05 -3.24
CA THR A 346 2.50 -0.59 -3.45
C THR A 346 3.42 -0.54 -2.24
N ASP A 347 3.14 0.37 -1.30
CA ASP A 347 3.97 0.52 -0.09
C ASP A 347 3.60 -0.52 0.97
N ASP A 348 2.31 -0.67 1.23
CA ASP A 348 1.79 -1.59 2.26
C ASP A 348 0.34 -2.01 1.97
N LEU A 349 -0.16 -2.96 2.77
CA LEU A 349 -1.52 -3.44 2.77
C LEU A 349 -2.54 -2.29 2.89
N LYS A 350 -3.51 -2.25 1.98
CA LYS A 350 -4.65 -1.33 2.01
C LYS A 350 -5.95 -2.09 2.16
N ILE A 351 -7.01 -1.33 2.46
CA ILE A 351 -8.37 -1.83 2.49
C ILE A 351 -9.19 -1.12 1.42
N PHE A 352 -10.10 -1.85 0.79
CA PHE A 352 -11.13 -1.23 -0.02
C PHE A 352 -12.19 -0.61 0.88
N ARG A 353 -12.69 0.56 0.48
CA ARG A 353 -13.75 1.29 1.20
C ARG A 353 -14.93 1.64 0.31
N ASP A 354 -15.01 1.05 -0.87
CA ASP A 354 -16.02 1.36 -1.87
C ASP A 354 -17.43 0.97 -1.41
N TYR A 355 -18.38 1.88 -1.59
CA TYR A 355 -19.82 1.64 -1.41
C TYR A 355 -20.62 2.49 -2.41
N ILE A 356 -21.86 2.08 -2.65
CA ILE A 356 -22.84 2.85 -3.44
C ILE A 356 -23.71 3.67 -2.50
N HIS A 357 -23.92 4.92 -2.85
CA HIS A 357 -24.83 5.83 -2.14
C HIS A 357 -25.51 6.80 -3.10
N LEU A 358 -26.50 7.53 -2.60
CA LEU A 358 -27.10 8.68 -3.27
C LEU A 358 -26.26 9.93 -3.01
N GLY A 359 -25.59 10.44 -4.05
CA GLY A 359 -24.70 11.60 -3.99
C GLY A 359 -25.14 12.74 -4.91
N GLY A 360 -24.77 13.98 -4.56
CA GLY A 360 -25.08 15.19 -5.34
C GLY A 360 -24.07 15.51 -6.45
N SER A 361 -23.03 14.70 -6.64
CA SER A 361 -21.91 15.01 -7.55
C SER A 361 -22.36 15.09 -9.02
N CYS A 362 -23.45 14.44 -9.41
CA CYS A 362 -23.95 14.40 -10.79
C CYS A 362 -24.80 15.61 -11.15
N LYS A 363 -25.06 16.49 -10.18
CA LYS A 363 -25.83 17.73 -10.35
C LYS A 363 -27.29 17.52 -10.77
N TYR A 364 -27.80 16.28 -10.74
CA TYR A 364 -29.22 15.99 -10.88
C TYR A 364 -29.98 16.46 -9.64
N LYS A 365 -31.20 16.98 -9.83
CA LYS A 365 -32.08 17.40 -8.72
C LYS A 365 -32.32 16.22 -7.78
N ASP A 366 -31.93 16.36 -6.51
CA ASP A 366 -32.01 15.33 -5.46
C ASP A 366 -31.01 14.16 -5.60
N GLY A 367 -29.96 14.33 -6.41
CA GLY A 367 -28.81 13.42 -6.50
C GLY A 367 -29.03 12.17 -7.37
N CYS A 368 -27.97 11.38 -7.50
CA CYS A 368 -27.95 10.11 -8.21
C CYS A 368 -27.12 9.06 -7.45
N ASN A 369 -27.37 7.79 -7.73
CA ASN A 369 -26.57 6.70 -7.22
C ASN A 369 -25.18 6.70 -7.87
N ASN A 370 -24.12 6.65 -7.05
CA ASN A 370 -22.74 6.60 -7.49
C ASN A 370 -21.82 5.90 -6.46
N ILE A 371 -20.60 5.57 -6.89
CA ILE A 371 -19.55 4.98 -6.05
C ILE A 371 -18.82 6.04 -5.24
N SER A 372 -18.46 5.70 -4.00
CA SER A 372 -17.64 6.51 -3.08
C SER A 372 -16.91 5.59 -2.09
N PRO A 373 -15.90 6.09 -1.35
CA PRO A 373 -15.25 7.38 -1.49
C PRO A 373 -14.19 7.36 -2.61
N MET A 374 -13.63 8.54 -2.90
CA MET A 374 -12.34 8.62 -3.58
C MET A 374 -11.23 8.13 -2.63
N GLN A 375 -10.30 7.32 -3.12
CA GLN A 375 -9.28 6.63 -2.33
C GLN A 375 -7.89 6.91 -2.91
N ASN A 376 -7.23 7.97 -2.42
CA ASN A 376 -5.94 8.45 -2.95
C ASN A 376 -4.83 7.38 -2.92
N ASP A 377 -4.83 6.52 -1.91
CA ASP A 377 -3.91 5.40 -1.70
C ASP A 377 -4.14 4.24 -2.70
N LEU A 378 -5.26 4.25 -3.42
CA LEU A 378 -5.62 3.28 -4.46
C LEU A 378 -5.65 3.92 -5.87
N MET A 379 -5.20 5.17 -5.98
CA MET A 379 -5.16 5.91 -7.24
C MET A 379 -3.79 5.84 -7.89
N PHE A 380 -3.79 5.75 -9.21
CA PHE A 380 -2.58 5.63 -10.02
C PHE A 380 -2.75 6.29 -11.38
N THR A 381 -1.65 6.47 -12.11
CA THR A 381 -1.62 6.94 -13.48
C THR A 381 -0.85 5.96 -14.34
N VAL A 382 -1.24 5.82 -15.61
CA VAL A 382 -0.52 5.00 -16.60
C VAL A 382 0.53 5.87 -17.28
N THR A 383 1.80 5.45 -17.22
CA THR A 383 2.93 6.24 -17.75
C THR A 383 3.32 5.83 -19.16
N ALA A 384 3.12 4.57 -19.53
CA ALA A 384 3.35 4.01 -20.86
C ALA A 384 2.51 2.75 -21.09
N LEU A 385 2.34 2.33 -22.35
CA LEU A 385 1.67 1.08 -22.71
C LEU A 385 2.68 0.09 -23.33
N PRO A 386 2.56 -1.23 -23.08
CA PRO A 386 1.60 -1.87 -22.17
C PRO A 386 1.91 -1.58 -20.69
N ALA A 387 0.88 -1.51 -19.85
CA ALA A 387 1.04 -1.36 -18.40
C ALA A 387 0.38 -2.51 -17.64
N GLU A 388 0.85 -2.78 -16.42
CA GLU A 388 0.37 -3.88 -15.61
C GLU A 388 0.34 -3.50 -14.12
N ILE A 389 -0.67 -4.00 -13.41
CA ILE A 389 -0.73 -4.00 -11.94
C ILE A 389 -1.01 -5.42 -11.50
N ASN A 390 -0.14 -5.95 -10.63
CA ASN A 390 -0.28 -7.26 -10.03
C ASN A 390 -0.69 -7.10 -8.56
N LEU A 391 -1.87 -7.62 -8.23
CA LEU A 391 -2.51 -7.46 -6.93
C LEU A 391 -2.60 -8.79 -6.19
N LYS A 392 -2.49 -8.70 -4.87
CA LYS A 392 -2.89 -9.72 -3.91
C LYS A 392 -4.13 -9.26 -3.17
N LEU A 393 -5.06 -10.18 -2.99
CA LEU A 393 -6.34 -9.96 -2.32
C LEU A 393 -6.53 -10.97 -1.20
N TRP A 394 -7.00 -10.50 -0.05
CA TRP A 394 -7.31 -11.35 1.10
C TRP A 394 -8.67 -11.04 1.68
N LYS A 395 -9.32 -12.08 2.19
CA LYS A 395 -10.58 -11.96 2.92
C LYS A 395 -10.38 -11.56 4.37
N LYS A 396 -9.27 -11.98 4.95
CA LYS A 396 -8.85 -11.61 6.31
C LYS A 396 -7.55 -10.86 6.23
N LYS A 397 -7.31 -9.97 7.19
CA LYS A 397 -6.05 -9.22 7.28
C LYS A 397 -4.88 -10.22 7.32
N PRO A 398 -3.99 -10.24 6.31
CA PRO A 398 -2.80 -11.08 6.39
C PRO A 398 -1.86 -10.51 7.47
N MET A 399 -1.02 -11.38 8.01
CA MET A 399 0.00 -10.98 8.99
C MET A 399 0.97 -9.94 8.43
N ASN A 400 1.29 -10.04 7.14
CA ASN A 400 2.04 -9.04 6.40
C ASN A 400 1.74 -9.17 4.89
N LYS A 401 2.20 -8.19 4.12
CA LYS A 401 1.99 -8.12 2.66
C LYS A 401 2.65 -9.23 1.85
N TYR A 402 3.53 -10.04 2.42
CA TYR A 402 4.23 -11.12 1.71
C TYR A 402 3.48 -12.44 1.71
N VAL A 403 2.54 -12.63 2.66
CA VAL A 403 1.72 -13.85 2.76
C VAL A 403 1.01 -14.15 1.44
N LYS A 404 0.82 -15.44 1.13
CA LYS A 404 0.08 -15.89 -0.05
C LYS A 404 -1.33 -15.27 -0.07
N ALA A 405 -1.76 -14.79 -1.23
CA ALA A 405 -3.11 -14.25 -1.42
C ALA A 405 -4.19 -15.34 -1.44
N ASP A 406 -5.41 -14.96 -1.04
CA ASP A 406 -6.61 -15.77 -1.29
C ASP A 406 -6.99 -15.74 -2.77
N MET A 407 -6.73 -14.60 -3.44
CA MET A 407 -6.89 -14.39 -4.87
C MET A 407 -5.80 -13.46 -5.39
N TYR A 408 -5.17 -13.82 -6.50
CA TYR A 408 -4.33 -12.94 -7.29
C TYR A 408 -5.14 -12.28 -8.39
N TYR A 409 -4.85 -11.01 -8.66
CA TYR A 409 -5.55 -10.26 -9.69
C TYR A 409 -4.55 -9.44 -10.50
N ARG A 410 -4.57 -9.61 -11.82
CA ARG A 410 -3.71 -8.86 -12.74
C ARG A 410 -4.56 -7.96 -13.61
N ILE A 411 -4.24 -6.67 -13.60
CA ILE A 411 -4.82 -5.68 -14.51
C ILE A 411 -3.81 -5.41 -15.60
N GLN A 412 -4.20 -5.58 -16.87
CA GLN A 412 -3.36 -5.28 -18.02
C GLN A 412 -3.97 -4.17 -18.87
N PHE A 413 -3.18 -3.15 -19.17
CA PHE A 413 -3.55 -2.09 -20.10
C PHE A 413 -2.80 -2.27 -21.42
N THR A 414 -3.55 -2.36 -22.51
CA THR A 414 -3.01 -2.47 -23.87
C THR A 414 -3.59 -1.41 -24.81
N GLU A 415 -2.91 -1.18 -25.94
CA GLU A 415 -3.37 -0.25 -26.98
C GLU A 415 -4.65 -0.70 -27.70
#